data_AF-A0A158PJP8-F1
#
_entry.id   AF-A0A158PJP8-F1
#
_cell.length_a   1.000
_cell.length_b   1.000
_cell.length_c   1.000
_cell.angle_alpha   90.00
_cell.angle_beta   90.00
_cell.angle_gamma   90.00
#
_symmetry.space_group_name_H-M   'P 1'
#
loop_
_entity.id
_entity.type
_entity.pdbx_description
1 polymer ?
#
loop_
_entity_poly.entity_id
_entity_poly.type
_entity_poly.pdbx_seq_one_letter_code
_entity_poly.pdbx_strand_id
1 'polypeptide(L)'
;MMQFPVVQMFRKMKGKPEFPDNIQGSGDVLSHLTSSFDHQCAGGTVHISMLPNPSHLEAVNPVAMGKARARARSLGVGDYSKDRSARVGDGVLTVLVHGDGAFTGQGVVWESISLSRAPHFRIGGTIHLVINNQVAFTAEAHIGRSSEFCSDMAKAFEYPIIHVNGDHPNDVVKATRLAMAYRDRFRKDVFIDLVCYRRWGHNELDDASFTQPVMYKVITNRDSVPRQYADELINQGLLTEDDVKKEKEAHTAKLMDSFRAAPAEVQKWDTGCDINVLKYVGAASVSTPEGFNVHPHLKKMHCEARIQKVTAGEGIDWGTAEALAFGSLLLQGNDVRLSGQDVGRATFSFRHAMLVDYESDLTHIPLNFISKEQTGYLEIANNILSEEAVLGYEFGYSLDHPRRLCVWEAQFGDFCNGAQIIIDTFLSGAESKWLTQSGLTLLLPHGFDGAGPEHSSCRIERFLTLCNSREDQIPVDGENVNFRIANPTTSAQYFHLLRKQVL
;
A
#
# COMPACT_ATOMS: atom_id res chain seq x y z
N MET A 1 18.16 13.97 -7.28
CA MET A 1 18.26 12.77 -6.41
C MET A 1 17.50 11.56 -6.98
N MET A 2 16.33 11.74 -7.59
CA MET A 2 15.49 10.61 -8.07
C MET A 2 15.62 10.26 -9.57
N GLN A 3 16.67 10.70 -10.27
CA GLN A 3 16.86 10.50 -11.73
C GLN A 3 15.63 10.85 -12.60
N PHE A 4 14.72 11.71 -12.13
CA PHE A 4 13.50 12.05 -12.85
C PHE A 4 13.81 12.90 -14.10
N PRO A 5 13.24 12.61 -15.28
CA PRO A 5 13.49 13.40 -16.49
C PRO A 5 12.93 14.82 -16.38
N VAL A 6 13.81 15.82 -16.29
CA VAL A 6 13.38 17.21 -16.04
C VAL A 6 12.54 17.80 -17.18
N VAL A 7 12.74 17.32 -18.41
CA VAL A 7 11.86 17.67 -19.54
C VAL A 7 10.39 17.30 -19.25
N GLN A 8 10.12 16.13 -18.65
CA GLN A 8 8.77 15.74 -18.28
C GLN A 8 8.19 16.67 -17.20
N MET A 9 9.02 17.10 -16.26
CA MET A 9 8.63 18.08 -15.24
C MET A 9 8.22 19.42 -15.87
N PHE A 10 9.04 19.97 -16.78
CA PHE A 10 8.72 21.20 -17.50
C PHE A 10 7.50 21.08 -18.42
N ARG A 11 7.26 19.90 -19.01
CA ARG A 11 6.03 19.64 -19.76
C ARG A 11 4.80 19.77 -18.86
N LYS A 12 4.82 19.12 -17.69
CA LYS A 12 3.71 19.20 -16.74
C LYS A 12 3.48 20.62 -16.22
N MET A 13 4.55 21.37 -15.93
CA MET A 13 4.48 22.80 -15.57
C MET A 13 3.82 23.66 -16.66
N LYS A 14 3.98 23.31 -17.94
CA LYS A 14 3.34 23.98 -19.08
C LYS A 14 1.91 23.49 -19.35
N GLY A 15 1.32 22.70 -18.45
CA GLY A 15 -0.01 22.11 -18.61
C GLY A 15 -0.08 21.02 -19.67
N LYS A 16 1.05 20.45 -20.09
CA LYS A 16 1.08 19.35 -21.07
C LYS A 16 0.98 17.98 -20.36
N PRO A 17 0.46 16.95 -21.06
CA PRO A 17 0.49 15.57 -20.56
C PRO A 17 1.92 15.09 -20.28
N GLU A 18 2.07 14.34 -19.19
CA GLU A 18 3.26 13.58 -18.81
C GLU A 18 3.41 12.28 -19.61
N PHE A 19 2.29 11.73 -20.10
CA PHE A 19 2.28 10.53 -20.92
C PHE A 19 2.43 10.84 -22.41
N PRO A 20 2.93 9.89 -23.23
CA PRO A 20 2.90 9.99 -24.68
C PRO A 20 1.47 10.14 -25.22
N ASP A 21 1.32 10.85 -26.34
CA ASP A 21 0.00 11.21 -26.91
C ASP A 21 -0.90 10.01 -27.27
N ASN A 22 -0.31 8.81 -27.42
CA ASN A 22 -1.03 7.57 -27.74
C ASN A 22 -1.45 6.75 -26.51
N ILE A 23 -1.15 7.21 -25.29
CA ILE A 23 -1.54 6.54 -24.05
C ILE A 23 -2.78 7.22 -23.48
N GLN A 24 -3.81 6.42 -23.18
CA GLN A 24 -5.02 6.88 -22.52
C GLN A 24 -4.78 6.96 -21.01
N GLY A 25 -4.42 8.14 -20.53
CA GLY A 25 -4.33 8.46 -19.10
C GLY A 25 -4.70 9.93 -18.89
N SER A 26 -5.37 10.23 -17.78
CA SER A 26 -5.68 11.62 -17.39
C SER A 26 -4.43 12.38 -16.96
N GLY A 27 -3.42 11.64 -16.49
CA GLY A 27 -2.29 12.22 -15.77
C GLY A 27 -2.68 12.75 -14.40
N ASP A 28 -1.74 13.43 -13.76
CA ASP A 28 -1.92 14.08 -12.45
C ASP A 28 -1.11 15.39 -12.36
N VAL A 29 -1.14 16.06 -11.21
CA VAL A 29 -0.40 17.31 -10.97
C VAL A 29 1.11 17.09 -10.78
N LEU A 30 1.88 18.17 -10.95
CA LEU A 30 3.35 18.17 -10.86
C LEU A 30 3.89 17.50 -9.58
N SER A 31 3.26 17.74 -8.43
CA SER A 31 3.68 17.24 -7.12
C SER A 31 3.50 15.73 -6.94
N HIS A 32 2.81 15.05 -7.86
CA HIS A 32 2.53 13.61 -7.78
C HIS A 32 3.39 12.78 -8.76
N LEU A 33 4.33 13.42 -9.47
CA LEU A 33 5.26 12.74 -10.35
C LEU A 33 6.16 11.78 -9.56
N THR A 34 6.48 10.64 -10.16
CA THR A 34 7.20 9.55 -9.51
C THR A 34 8.44 9.16 -10.28
N SER A 35 9.34 8.42 -9.63
CA SER A 35 10.47 7.80 -10.30
C SER A 35 10.74 6.41 -9.76
N SER A 36 11.19 5.52 -10.65
CA SER A 36 11.65 4.18 -10.30
C SER A 36 12.93 3.89 -11.08
N PHE A 37 14.04 3.65 -10.37
CA PHE A 37 15.35 3.49 -11.00
C PHE A 37 16.30 2.68 -10.11
N ASP A 38 17.34 2.13 -10.74
CA ASP A 38 18.42 1.45 -10.05
C ASP A 38 19.54 2.44 -9.71
N HIS A 39 19.90 2.50 -8.43
CA HIS A 39 20.99 3.32 -7.92
C HIS A 39 22.22 2.44 -7.61
N GLN A 40 23.36 2.79 -8.19
CA GLN A 40 24.64 2.14 -7.89
C GLN A 40 25.25 2.73 -6.63
N CYS A 41 25.50 1.90 -5.62
CA CYS A 41 26.22 2.26 -4.40
C CYS A 41 27.43 1.34 -4.19
N ALA A 42 28.31 1.71 -3.26
CA ALA A 42 29.52 0.94 -2.98
C ALA A 42 29.26 -0.54 -2.59
N GLY A 43 28.07 -0.84 -2.07
CA GLY A 43 27.64 -2.19 -1.67
C GLY A 43 26.83 -2.95 -2.72
N GLY A 44 26.63 -2.39 -3.92
CA GLY A 44 25.86 -3.00 -5.00
C GLY A 44 24.76 -2.09 -5.55
N THR A 45 23.77 -2.70 -6.20
CA THR A 45 22.61 -1.98 -6.76
C THR A 45 21.47 -1.94 -5.76
N VAL A 46 20.89 -0.75 -5.55
CA VAL A 46 19.64 -0.58 -4.80
C VAL A 46 18.56 -0.05 -5.74
N HIS A 47 17.46 -0.78 -5.86
CA HIS A 47 16.29 -0.28 -6.58
C HIS A 47 15.52 0.72 -5.71
N ILE A 48 15.26 1.91 -6.24
CA ILE A 48 14.50 2.97 -5.57
C ILE A 48 13.21 3.20 -6.35
N SER A 49 12.06 3.12 -5.67
CA SER A 49 10.75 3.33 -6.26
C SER A 49 9.92 4.28 -5.38
N MET A 50 9.54 5.43 -5.92
CA MET A 50 8.63 6.38 -5.27
C MET A 50 7.21 6.09 -5.75
N LEU A 51 6.28 5.92 -4.80
CA LEU A 51 4.87 5.73 -5.13
C LEU A 51 4.22 7.04 -5.56
N PRO A 52 3.27 7.00 -6.51
CA PRO A 52 2.41 8.14 -6.75
C PRO A 52 1.45 8.28 -5.57
N ASN A 53 1.02 9.52 -5.32
CA ASN A 53 0.11 9.84 -4.22
C ASN A 53 -0.89 10.91 -4.66
N PRO A 54 -2.10 10.93 -4.09
CA PRO A 54 -3.00 12.06 -4.22
C PRO A 54 -2.54 13.22 -3.33
N SER A 55 -3.25 14.35 -3.41
CA SER A 55 -3.05 15.49 -2.51
C SER A 55 -3.61 15.26 -1.10
N HIS A 56 -4.38 14.18 -0.90
CA HIS A 56 -4.82 13.74 0.44
C HIS A 56 -3.59 13.24 1.20
N LEU A 57 -3.01 14.12 2.01
CA LEU A 57 -1.74 13.88 2.70
C LEU A 57 -1.82 12.61 3.54
N GLU A 58 -0.69 11.92 3.66
CA GLU A 58 -0.52 10.68 4.44
C GLU A 58 -1.27 9.45 3.91
N ALA A 59 -2.24 9.58 3.00
CA ALA A 59 -3.00 8.44 2.43
C ALA A 59 -2.11 7.41 1.68
N VAL A 60 -0.93 7.83 1.22
CA VAL A 60 0.05 6.94 0.56
C VAL A 60 0.86 6.09 1.53
N ASN A 61 0.91 6.45 2.82
CA ASN A 61 1.69 5.74 3.83
C ASN A 61 1.38 4.23 3.88
N PRO A 62 0.12 3.81 4.05
CA PRO A 62 -0.20 2.38 4.07
C PRO A 62 0.06 1.73 2.71
N VAL A 63 -0.14 2.44 1.59
CA VAL A 63 0.14 1.94 0.24
C VAL A 63 1.62 1.60 0.06
N ALA A 64 2.51 2.47 0.55
CA ALA A 64 3.96 2.22 0.53
C ALA A 64 4.34 1.00 1.38
N MET A 65 3.74 0.85 2.56
CA MET A 65 3.95 -0.31 3.42
C MET A 65 3.49 -1.61 2.75
N GLY A 66 2.31 -1.58 2.11
CA GLY A 66 1.76 -2.70 1.35
C GLY A 66 2.64 -3.14 0.19
N LYS A 67 3.09 -2.18 -0.63
CA LYS A 67 4.01 -2.45 -1.75
C LYS A 67 5.33 -3.04 -1.27
N ALA A 68 5.88 -2.54 -0.16
CA ALA A 68 7.12 -3.07 0.41
C ALA A 68 6.96 -4.52 0.88
N ARG A 69 5.84 -4.85 1.52
CA ARG A 69 5.54 -6.24 1.92
C ARG A 69 5.38 -7.16 0.73
N ALA A 70 4.66 -6.73 -0.30
CA ALA A 70 4.52 -7.50 -1.53
C ALA A 70 5.86 -7.71 -2.25
N ARG A 71 6.74 -6.69 -2.24
CA ARG A 71 8.11 -6.83 -2.74
C ARG A 71 8.92 -7.84 -1.92
N ALA A 72 8.79 -7.85 -0.61
CA ALA A 72 9.43 -8.87 0.24
C ALA A 72 8.93 -10.30 -0.10
N ARG A 73 7.64 -10.45 -0.41
CA ARG A 73 7.08 -11.71 -0.94
C ARG A 73 7.73 -12.10 -2.26
N SER A 74 7.80 -11.17 -3.21
CA SER A 74 8.43 -11.41 -4.53
C SER A 74 9.90 -11.80 -4.43
N LEU A 75 10.62 -11.25 -3.45
CA LEU A 75 12.03 -11.56 -3.22
C LEU A 75 12.24 -12.81 -2.34
N GLY A 76 11.20 -13.35 -1.71
CA GLY A 76 11.33 -14.48 -0.78
C GLY A 76 12.18 -14.14 0.45
N VAL A 77 12.01 -12.94 1.01
CA VAL A 77 12.79 -12.43 2.16
C VAL A 77 11.88 -12.15 3.36
N GLY A 78 12.50 -12.04 4.54
CA GLY A 78 11.78 -11.83 5.80
C GLY A 78 10.80 -12.97 6.10
N ASP A 79 9.54 -12.62 6.41
CA ASP A 79 8.48 -13.60 6.71
C ASP A 79 8.19 -14.57 5.55
N TYR A 80 8.62 -14.24 4.33
CA TYR A 80 8.42 -15.07 3.15
C TYR A 80 9.65 -15.90 2.77
N SER A 81 10.71 -15.85 3.58
CA SER A 81 11.91 -16.64 3.34
C SER A 81 11.75 -18.09 3.78
N LYS A 82 12.42 -18.99 3.07
CA LYS A 82 12.60 -20.39 3.50
C LYS A 82 13.69 -20.52 4.56
N ASP A 83 14.56 -19.52 4.69
CA ASP A 83 15.59 -19.48 5.71
C ASP A 83 15.00 -19.02 7.05
N ARG A 84 15.07 -19.89 8.07
CA ARG A 84 14.57 -19.59 9.42
C ARG A 84 15.36 -18.49 10.13
N SER A 85 16.56 -18.16 9.66
CA SER A 85 17.37 -17.07 10.19
C SER A 85 17.02 -15.71 9.58
N ALA A 86 16.22 -15.67 8.50
CA ALA A 86 15.79 -14.44 7.87
C ALA A 86 14.97 -13.58 8.83
N ARG A 87 15.16 -12.26 8.74
CA ARG A 87 14.45 -11.28 9.57
C ARG A 87 13.54 -10.44 8.71
N VAL A 88 12.39 -10.07 9.25
CA VAL A 88 11.48 -9.12 8.59
C VAL A 88 12.25 -7.83 8.26
N GLY A 89 12.06 -7.31 7.05
CA GLY A 89 12.75 -6.12 6.55
C GLY A 89 14.11 -6.40 5.90
N ASP A 90 14.52 -7.66 5.76
CA ASP A 90 15.66 -8.01 4.90
C ASP A 90 15.32 -7.74 3.44
N GLY A 91 16.29 -7.22 2.68
CA GLY A 91 16.16 -6.94 1.24
C GLY A 91 15.25 -5.77 0.84
N VAL A 92 14.34 -5.32 1.71
CA VAL A 92 13.39 -4.23 1.43
C VAL A 92 13.37 -3.23 2.59
N LEU A 93 13.49 -1.94 2.25
CA LEU A 93 13.41 -0.81 3.18
C LEU A 93 12.29 0.12 2.74
N THR A 94 11.46 0.54 3.68
CA THR A 94 10.42 1.55 3.48
C THR A 94 10.86 2.86 4.12
N VAL A 95 10.72 3.95 3.37
CA VAL A 95 10.93 5.31 3.85
C VAL A 95 9.63 6.08 3.64
N LEU A 96 9.09 6.67 4.70
CA LEU A 96 7.93 7.55 4.64
C LEU A 96 8.38 8.99 4.94
N VAL A 97 7.90 9.93 4.15
CA VAL A 97 8.23 11.35 4.28
C VAL A 97 6.94 12.11 4.56
N HIS A 98 6.96 12.91 5.61
CA HIS A 98 5.78 13.57 6.16
C HIS A 98 5.99 15.09 6.27
N GLY A 99 4.90 15.85 6.24
CA GLY A 99 4.89 17.24 6.73
C GLY A 99 4.46 17.27 8.20
N ASP A 100 4.99 18.18 9.02
CA ASP A 100 4.73 18.19 10.46
C ASP A 100 3.24 18.28 10.84
N GLY A 101 2.46 19.12 10.17
CA GLY A 101 1.02 19.23 10.48
C GLY A 101 0.18 18.06 9.96
N ALA A 102 0.53 17.49 8.81
CA ALA A 102 -0.20 16.34 8.27
C ALA A 102 0.08 15.09 9.09
N PHE A 103 1.33 14.90 9.50
CA PHE A 103 1.77 13.81 10.36
C PHE A 103 0.99 13.75 11.68
N THR A 104 0.67 14.91 12.28
CA THR A 104 -0.11 14.97 13.52
C THR A 104 -1.62 15.03 13.31
N GLY A 105 -2.09 15.43 12.13
CA GLY A 105 -3.50 15.71 11.87
C GLY A 105 -4.28 14.58 11.17
N GLN A 106 -3.60 13.65 10.49
CA GLN A 106 -4.26 12.61 9.71
C GLN A 106 -4.29 11.27 10.47
N GLY A 107 -5.49 10.74 10.71
CA GLY A 107 -5.71 9.48 11.46
C GLY A 107 -5.04 8.26 10.80
N VAL A 108 -4.96 8.23 9.46
CA VAL A 108 -4.28 7.17 8.71
C VAL A 108 -2.80 6.99 9.09
N VAL A 109 -2.14 8.03 9.63
CA VAL A 109 -0.77 7.91 10.16
C VAL A 109 -0.73 6.98 11.36
N TRP A 110 -1.64 7.18 12.32
CA TRP A 110 -1.76 6.32 13.50
C TRP A 110 -2.10 4.88 13.12
N GLU A 111 -3.04 4.70 12.19
CA GLU A 111 -3.41 3.37 11.69
C GLU A 111 -2.21 2.69 11.01
N SER A 112 -1.45 3.43 10.20
CA SER A 112 -0.24 2.90 9.54
C SER A 112 0.83 2.47 10.55
N ILE A 113 1.09 3.26 11.59
CA ILE A 113 2.04 2.88 12.64
C ILE A 113 1.53 1.66 13.43
N SER A 114 0.20 1.53 13.61
CA SER A 114 -0.40 0.35 14.25
C SER A 114 -0.16 -0.95 13.45
N LEU A 115 -0.02 -0.86 12.12
CA LEU A 115 0.31 -2.01 11.26
C LEU A 115 1.79 -2.42 11.32
N SER A 116 2.69 -1.56 11.80
CA SER A 116 4.16 -1.74 11.74
C SER A 116 4.67 -3.06 12.34
N ARG A 117 3.95 -3.61 13.33
CA ARG A 117 4.29 -4.88 14.02
C ARG A 117 3.22 -5.96 13.92
N ALA A 118 2.05 -5.67 13.36
CA ALA A 118 1.00 -6.64 13.20
C ALA A 118 1.47 -7.80 12.27
N PRO A 119 1.26 -9.07 12.65
CA PRO A 119 1.51 -10.20 11.74
C PRO A 119 0.80 -9.97 10.40
N HIS A 120 1.40 -10.44 9.31
CA HIS A 120 0.91 -10.22 7.93
C HIS A 120 0.96 -8.78 7.40
N PHE A 121 1.32 -7.79 8.24
CA PHE A 121 1.49 -6.38 7.86
C PHE A 121 2.89 -5.83 8.13
N ARG A 122 3.59 -6.37 9.12
CA ARG A 122 4.94 -5.95 9.51
C ARG A 122 5.94 -5.99 8.34
N ILE A 123 6.79 -4.98 8.26
CA ILE A 123 7.82 -4.83 7.21
C ILE A 123 9.23 -4.60 7.77
N GLY A 124 9.41 -4.86 9.08
CA GLY A 124 10.72 -4.85 9.72
C GLY A 124 11.25 -3.45 10.02
N GLY A 125 10.36 -2.50 10.27
CA GLY A 125 10.68 -1.13 10.61
C GLY A 125 10.75 -0.20 9.40
N THR A 126 10.02 0.89 9.49
CA THR A 126 9.98 2.01 8.54
C THR A 126 10.86 3.16 9.04
N ILE A 127 11.54 3.84 8.13
CA ILE A 127 12.22 5.11 8.45
C ILE A 127 11.25 6.24 8.14
N HIS A 128 10.87 6.99 9.17
CA HIS A 128 10.02 8.16 9.04
C HIS A 128 10.87 9.41 9.05
N LEU A 129 10.75 10.23 8.01
CA LEU A 129 11.35 11.56 7.94
C LEU A 129 10.23 12.60 8.00
N VAL A 130 10.10 13.29 9.13
CA VAL A 130 9.16 14.41 9.26
C VAL A 130 9.89 15.69 8.87
N ILE A 131 9.47 16.31 7.77
CA ILE A 131 9.94 17.63 7.35
C ILE A 131 9.21 18.67 8.20
N ASN A 132 9.78 18.96 9.36
CA ASN A 132 9.20 19.86 10.35
C ASN A 132 9.62 21.30 10.05
N ASN A 133 8.89 21.91 9.12
CA ASN A 133 9.08 23.31 8.75
C ASN A 133 8.34 24.28 9.69
N GLN A 134 7.71 23.75 10.74
CA GLN A 134 7.05 24.43 11.86
C GLN A 134 5.72 25.12 11.51
N VAL A 135 5.22 24.96 10.28
CA VAL A 135 3.98 25.58 9.81
C VAL A 135 3.26 24.77 8.73
N ALA A 136 2.03 24.37 9.02
CA ALA A 136 1.15 23.67 8.09
C ALA A 136 0.17 24.64 7.45
N PHE A 137 0.39 25.00 6.19
CA PHE A 137 -0.31 26.10 5.52
C PHE A 137 -0.05 27.42 6.28
N THR A 138 -1.01 27.85 7.11
CA THR A 138 -0.95 29.01 8.02
C THR A 138 -1.11 28.61 9.50
N ALA A 139 -1.26 27.31 9.79
CA ALA A 139 -1.34 26.80 11.15
C ALA A 139 0.07 26.56 11.69
N GLU A 140 0.50 27.35 12.67
CA GLU A 140 1.76 27.13 13.37
C GLU A 140 1.69 25.87 14.26
N ALA A 141 2.87 25.34 14.57
CA ALA A 141 3.07 24.20 15.46
C ALA A 141 2.19 24.19 16.73
N HIS A 142 2.06 25.32 17.43
CA HIS A 142 1.35 25.41 18.71
C HIS A 142 -0.18 25.30 18.61
N ILE A 143 -0.75 25.45 17.42
CA ILE A 143 -2.19 25.23 17.14
C ILE A 143 -2.45 23.99 16.28
N GLY A 144 -1.42 23.46 15.61
CA GLY A 144 -1.53 22.28 14.75
C GLY A 144 -1.49 20.93 15.48
N ARG A 145 -1.17 20.91 16.78
CA ARG A 145 -1.08 19.69 17.60
C ARG A 145 -1.25 19.98 19.09
N SER A 146 -1.52 18.93 19.87
CA SER A 146 -1.73 19.00 21.33
C SER A 146 -0.56 18.44 22.15
N SER A 147 0.63 18.36 21.56
CA SER A 147 1.86 17.89 22.19
C SER A 147 3.07 18.70 21.68
N GLU A 148 4.20 18.60 22.37
CA GLU A 148 5.37 19.45 22.12
C GLU A 148 5.95 19.20 20.71
N PHE A 149 6.22 17.92 20.39
CA PHE A 149 6.86 17.56 19.13
C PHE A 149 5.86 16.95 18.15
N CYS A 150 6.03 17.23 16.85
CA CYS A 150 5.22 16.58 15.82
C CYS A 150 5.39 15.05 15.84
N SER A 151 6.56 14.58 16.25
CA SER A 151 6.91 13.17 16.36
C SER A 151 6.38 12.46 17.63
N ASP A 152 5.67 13.15 18.53
CA ASP A 152 5.19 12.57 19.79
C ASP A 152 4.22 11.39 19.59
N MET A 153 3.58 11.28 18.43
CA MET A 153 2.77 10.12 18.06
C MET A 153 3.55 8.80 18.15
N ALA A 154 4.85 8.82 17.83
CA ALA A 154 5.72 7.64 17.90
C ALA A 154 5.88 7.09 19.33
N LYS A 155 5.69 7.92 20.36
CA LYS A 155 5.82 7.52 21.77
C LYS A 155 4.77 6.50 22.18
N ALA A 156 3.56 6.57 21.61
CA ALA A 156 2.49 5.62 21.89
C ALA A 156 2.85 4.18 21.49
N PHE A 157 3.81 4.03 20.57
CA PHE A 157 4.29 2.75 20.06
C PHE A 157 5.71 2.40 20.55
N GLU A 158 6.24 3.19 21.50
CA GLU A 158 7.58 3.01 22.07
C GLU A 158 8.71 3.06 21.01
N TYR A 159 8.55 3.89 19.98
CA TYR A 159 9.56 4.07 18.94
C TYR A 159 10.51 5.24 19.23
N PRO A 160 11.81 5.11 18.88
CA PRO A 160 12.77 6.17 19.09
C PRO A 160 12.53 7.32 18.12
N ILE A 161 12.79 8.52 18.63
CA ILE A 161 12.70 9.79 17.91
C ILE A 161 14.07 10.45 17.95
N ILE A 162 14.55 10.90 16.81
CA ILE A 162 15.78 11.67 16.65
C ILE A 162 15.39 13.05 16.15
N HIS A 163 15.47 14.06 17.00
CA HIS A 163 15.33 15.45 16.58
C HIS A 163 16.67 15.95 16.06
N VAL A 164 16.68 16.59 14.90
CA VAL A 164 17.90 17.12 14.28
C VAL A 164 17.64 18.47 13.63
N ASN A 165 18.58 19.40 13.82
CA ASN A 165 18.52 20.71 13.20
C ASN A 165 18.95 20.62 11.73
N GLY A 166 18.04 20.96 10.81
CA GLY A 166 18.28 20.95 9.38
C GLY A 166 19.33 21.96 8.89
N ASP A 167 19.65 22.97 9.71
CA ASP A 167 20.74 23.92 9.42
C ASP A 167 22.14 23.29 9.59
N HIS A 168 22.23 22.06 10.12
CA HIS A 168 23.49 21.31 10.29
C HIS A 168 23.49 20.00 9.47
N PRO A 169 23.78 20.04 8.16
CA PRO A 169 23.70 18.86 7.28
C PRO A 169 24.51 17.65 7.76
N ASN A 170 25.67 17.86 8.38
CA ASN A 170 26.49 16.78 8.94
C ASN A 170 25.77 16.02 10.07
N ASP A 171 24.99 16.72 10.90
CA ASP A 171 24.22 16.08 11.96
C ASP A 171 22.97 15.38 11.41
N VAL A 172 22.36 15.90 10.33
CA VAL A 172 21.29 15.19 9.59
C VAL A 172 21.81 13.85 9.05
N VAL A 173 23.04 13.81 8.52
CA VAL A 173 23.68 12.56 8.09
C VAL A 173 23.92 11.62 9.27
N LYS A 174 24.37 12.11 10.44
CA LYS A 174 24.52 11.29 11.65
C LYS A 174 23.18 10.74 12.14
N ALA A 175 22.13 11.55 12.17
CA ALA A 175 20.77 11.14 12.53
C ALA A 175 20.26 10.04 11.59
N THR A 176 20.49 10.20 10.28
CA THR A 176 20.14 9.20 9.27
C THR A 176 20.88 7.88 9.50
N ARG A 177 22.19 7.93 9.77
CA ARG A 177 23.00 6.74 10.09
C ARG A 177 22.53 6.05 11.37
N LEU A 178 22.17 6.82 12.40
CA LEU A 178 21.64 6.28 13.66
C LEU A 178 20.28 5.61 13.44
N ALA A 179 19.38 6.24 12.68
CA ALA A 179 18.09 5.66 12.32
C ALA A 179 18.25 4.36 11.54
N MET A 180 19.10 4.35 10.51
CA MET A 180 19.42 3.14 9.74
C MET A 180 19.97 2.02 10.63
N ALA A 181 20.92 2.33 11.52
CA ALA A 181 21.51 1.36 12.44
C ALA A 181 20.48 0.81 13.45
N TYR A 182 19.61 1.66 13.99
CA TYR A 182 18.51 1.23 14.86
C TYR A 182 17.56 0.31 14.11
N ARG A 183 17.10 0.72 12.93
CA ARG A 183 16.18 -0.08 12.11
C ARG A 183 16.80 -1.44 11.79
N ASP A 184 18.04 -1.49 11.32
CA ASP A 184 18.69 -2.77 11.00
C ASP A 184 18.88 -3.69 12.22
N ARG A 185 19.19 -3.10 13.39
CA ARG A 185 19.37 -3.84 14.63
C ARG A 185 18.05 -4.37 15.18
N PHE A 186 17.04 -3.52 15.30
CA PHE A 186 15.81 -3.79 16.07
C PHE A 186 14.59 -4.11 15.22
N ARG A 187 14.62 -3.82 13.91
CA ARG A 187 13.54 -4.08 12.95
C ARG A 187 12.20 -3.46 13.39
N LYS A 188 12.29 -2.22 13.85
CA LYS A 188 11.21 -1.36 14.35
C LYS A 188 11.28 0.00 13.67
N ASP A 189 10.14 0.69 13.65
CA ASP A 189 10.06 2.04 13.11
C ASP A 189 10.97 3.00 13.88
N VAL A 190 11.46 4.03 13.19
CA VAL A 190 12.31 5.09 13.74
C VAL A 190 11.99 6.40 13.07
N PHE A 191 11.95 7.47 13.88
CA PHE A 191 11.50 8.79 13.44
C PHE A 191 12.65 9.77 13.48
N ILE A 192 12.86 10.48 12.37
CA ILE A 192 13.74 11.64 12.27
C ILE A 192 12.84 12.87 12.16
N ASP A 193 12.81 13.68 13.21
CA ASP A 193 12.18 15.00 13.21
C ASP A 193 13.22 16.02 12.72
N LEU A 194 13.15 16.33 11.42
CA LEU A 194 14.04 17.29 10.76
C LEU A 194 13.47 18.69 10.95
N VAL A 195 13.96 19.39 11.98
CA VAL A 195 13.56 20.76 12.28
C VAL A 195 14.18 21.70 11.25
N CYS A 196 13.36 22.31 10.41
CA CYS A 196 13.77 23.21 9.34
C CYS A 196 12.81 24.41 9.23
N TYR A 197 12.77 25.07 8.07
CA TYR A 197 11.88 26.18 7.79
C TYR A 197 11.41 26.15 6.33
N ARG A 198 10.26 26.80 6.05
CA ARG A 198 9.76 27.00 4.68
C ARG A 198 10.20 28.38 4.19
N ARG A 199 10.99 28.44 3.11
CA ARG A 199 11.57 29.72 2.63
C ARG A 199 10.51 30.70 2.11
N TRP A 200 9.47 30.18 1.46
CA TRP A 200 8.37 30.93 0.84
C TRP A 200 7.04 30.59 1.52
N GLY A 201 5.92 31.13 1.03
CA GLY A 201 4.58 30.75 1.46
C GLY A 201 4.26 29.27 1.23
N HIS A 202 3.02 28.85 1.51
CA HIS A 202 2.65 27.43 1.39
C HIS A 202 2.84 26.92 -0.05
N ASN A 203 2.57 27.80 -1.00
CA ASN A 203 3.07 27.73 -2.36
C ASN A 203 3.86 29.01 -2.67
N GLU A 204 4.60 29.05 -3.77
CA GLU A 204 5.49 30.16 -4.11
C GLU A 204 4.76 31.47 -4.45
N LEU A 205 3.44 31.43 -4.65
CA LEU A 205 2.61 32.62 -4.92
C LEU A 205 1.91 33.14 -3.66
N ASP A 206 2.02 32.43 -2.54
CA ASP A 206 1.39 32.76 -1.26
C ASP A 206 2.31 33.64 -0.39
N ASP A 207 1.73 34.66 0.25
CA ASP A 207 2.44 35.57 1.15
C ASP A 207 2.18 35.20 2.61
N ALA A 208 3.10 34.42 3.18
CA ALA A 208 2.98 33.96 4.56
C ALA A 208 3.15 35.08 5.61
N SER A 209 3.59 36.28 5.23
CA SER A 209 3.70 37.40 6.18
C SER A 209 2.34 37.86 6.71
N PHE A 210 1.25 37.55 6.01
CA PHE A 210 -0.11 37.85 6.47
C PHE A 210 -0.48 37.13 7.76
N THR A 211 0.11 35.96 8.03
CA THR A 211 -0.28 35.13 9.18
C THR A 211 0.90 34.71 10.06
N GLN A 212 2.14 34.65 9.54
CA GLN A 212 3.35 34.36 10.31
C GLN A 212 4.45 35.45 10.17
N PRO A 213 4.15 36.75 10.38
CA PRO A 213 5.10 37.84 10.10
C PRO A 213 6.40 37.76 10.92
N VAL A 214 6.33 37.31 12.17
CA VAL A 214 7.52 37.19 13.04
C VAL A 214 8.44 36.06 12.58
N MET A 215 7.87 34.90 12.25
CA MET A 215 8.62 33.76 11.70
C MET A 215 9.32 34.14 10.39
N TYR A 216 8.58 34.77 9.46
CA TYR A 216 9.15 35.15 8.16
C TYR A 216 10.15 36.30 8.25
N LYS A 217 10.07 37.16 9.26
CA LYS A 217 11.14 38.12 9.56
C LYS A 217 12.45 37.43 9.91
N VAL A 218 12.43 36.29 10.60
CA VAL A 218 13.66 35.50 10.86
C VAL A 218 14.14 34.82 9.58
N ILE A 219 13.24 34.18 8.83
CA ILE A 219 13.56 33.43 7.61
C ILE A 219 14.14 34.31 6.50
N THR A 220 13.65 35.55 6.36
CA THR A 220 14.12 36.50 5.33
C THR A 220 15.47 37.11 5.67
N ASN A 221 15.79 37.26 6.97
CA ASN A 221 17.05 37.84 7.44
C ASN A 221 18.18 36.82 7.63
N ARG A 222 18.02 35.60 7.10
CA ARG A 222 19.04 34.55 7.15
C ARG A 222 19.38 34.00 5.77
N ASP A 223 20.62 33.54 5.62
CA ASP A 223 21.07 32.80 4.45
C ASP A 223 20.41 31.42 4.34
N SER A 224 20.45 30.85 3.14
CA SER A 224 19.94 29.50 2.91
C SER A 224 20.89 28.45 3.48
N VAL A 225 20.35 27.31 3.92
CA VAL A 225 21.16 26.18 4.43
C VAL A 225 22.28 25.77 3.46
N PRO A 226 22.06 25.63 2.13
CA PRO A 226 23.14 25.30 1.21
C PRO A 226 24.24 26.36 1.16
N ARG A 227 23.89 27.64 1.33
CA ARG A 227 24.87 28.74 1.38
C ARG A 227 25.70 28.66 2.65
N GLN A 228 25.04 28.56 3.80
CA GLN A 228 25.71 28.47 5.11
C GLN A 228 26.68 27.28 5.17
N TYR A 229 26.27 26.13 4.65
CA TYR A 229 27.12 24.95 4.62
C TYR A 229 28.29 25.07 3.62
N ALA A 230 28.06 25.70 2.47
CA ALA A 230 29.16 26.00 1.54
C ALA A 230 30.19 26.95 2.17
N ASP A 231 29.73 28.01 2.86
CA ASP A 231 30.60 28.94 3.59
C ASP A 231 31.41 28.22 4.68
N GLU A 232 30.80 27.31 5.42
CA GLU A 232 31.50 26.48 6.40
C GLU A 232 32.64 25.67 5.75
N LEU A 233 32.37 24.99 4.63
CA LEU A 233 33.37 24.20 3.90
C LEU A 233 34.47 25.08 3.29
N ILE A 234 34.13 26.28 2.80
CA ILE A 234 35.11 27.25 2.29
C ILE A 234 36.02 27.74 3.42
N ASN A 235 35.44 28.09 4.57
CA ASN A 235 36.21 28.51 5.74
C ASN A 235 37.11 27.41 6.30
N GLN A 236 36.73 26.14 6.13
CA GLN A 236 37.56 24.97 6.44
C GLN A 236 38.61 24.66 5.36
N GLY A 237 38.60 25.38 4.23
CA GLY A 237 39.52 25.17 3.11
C GLY A 237 39.22 23.92 2.28
N LEU A 238 38.01 23.36 2.37
CA LEU A 238 37.58 22.13 1.68
C LEU A 238 36.95 22.39 0.31
N LEU A 239 36.45 23.61 0.07
CA LEU A 239 35.85 24.07 -1.19
C LEU A 239 36.25 25.51 -1.50
N THR A 240 36.05 25.93 -2.75
CA THR A 240 36.18 27.34 -3.17
C THR A 240 34.86 27.90 -3.71
N GLU A 241 34.69 29.22 -3.62
CA GLU A 241 34.22 30.08 -4.73
C GLU A 241 33.62 29.41 -5.97
N ASP A 242 34.58 29.00 -6.80
CA ASP A 242 34.36 28.56 -8.16
C ASP A 242 33.80 27.14 -8.20
N ASP A 243 34.09 26.31 -7.20
CA ASP A 243 33.56 24.94 -7.11
C ASP A 243 32.05 24.97 -6.88
N VAL A 244 31.59 25.86 -5.99
CA VAL A 244 30.14 26.05 -5.73
C VAL A 244 29.42 26.56 -6.98
N LYS A 245 30.04 27.49 -7.72
CA LYS A 245 29.48 28.03 -8.96
C LYS A 245 29.38 26.96 -10.06
N LYS A 246 30.46 26.19 -10.27
CA LYS A 246 30.50 25.12 -11.27
C LYS A 246 29.45 24.05 -11.03
N GLU A 247 29.21 23.65 -9.77
CA GLU A 247 28.16 22.68 -9.44
C GLU A 247 26.75 23.19 -9.79
N LYS A 248 26.45 24.47 -9.51
CA LYS A 248 25.17 25.08 -9.90
C LYS A 248 24.96 25.11 -11.42
N GLU A 249 26.01 25.47 -12.15
CA GLU A 249 25.98 25.54 -13.63
C GLU A 249 25.86 24.14 -14.26
N ALA A 250 26.60 23.15 -13.75
CA ALA A 250 26.54 21.77 -14.21
C ALA A 250 25.17 21.11 -13.96
N HIS A 251 24.53 21.41 -12.82
CA HIS A 251 23.19 20.91 -12.53
C HIS A 251 22.13 21.46 -13.50
N THR A 252 22.25 22.74 -13.86
CA THR A 252 21.34 23.42 -14.79
C THR A 252 21.45 22.85 -16.22
N ALA A 253 22.65 22.46 -16.65
CA ALA A 253 22.90 21.90 -17.97
C ALA A 253 22.35 20.48 -18.18
N LYS A 254 22.16 19.71 -17.09
CA LYS A 254 21.79 18.27 -17.14
C LYS A 254 20.28 18.01 -17.35
N LEU A 255 19.46 19.04 -17.52
CA LEU A 255 17.99 18.96 -17.47
C LEU A 255 17.29 18.55 -18.80
N MET A 256 18.03 18.12 -19.83
CA MET A 256 17.47 17.81 -21.16
C MET A 256 17.91 16.45 -21.72
N ASP A 257 17.06 15.39 -21.65
CA ASP A 257 16.65 14.58 -22.83
C ASP A 257 15.66 13.40 -22.55
N SER A 258 14.70 13.26 -23.50
CA SER A 258 13.94 12.13 -24.11
C SER A 258 13.40 10.83 -23.42
N PHE A 259 12.17 10.41 -23.81
CA PHE A 259 11.65 9.00 -23.78
C PHE A 259 10.47 8.74 -24.79
N ARG A 260 10.17 7.47 -25.13
CA ARG A 260 9.06 6.97 -26.02
C ARG A 260 8.39 5.69 -25.45
N ALA A 261 7.11 5.42 -25.80
CA ALA A 261 6.35 4.20 -25.39
C ALA A 261 5.53 3.54 -26.53
N ALA A 262 4.95 2.36 -26.25
CA ALA A 262 4.27 1.42 -27.18
C ALA A 262 2.91 0.88 -26.59
N PRO A 263 2.05 0.17 -27.36
CA PRO A 263 0.58 0.12 -27.18
C PRO A 263 -0.04 -1.21 -26.65
N ALA A 264 -1.38 -1.28 -26.53
CA ALA A 264 -2.17 -2.36 -25.91
C ALA A 264 -3.36 -2.89 -26.75
N GLU A 265 -3.80 -4.14 -26.48
CA GLU A 265 -4.94 -4.84 -27.09
C GLU A 265 -5.69 -5.71 -26.05
N VAL A 266 -6.96 -6.07 -26.28
CA VAL A 266 -7.90 -6.70 -25.32
C VAL A 266 -8.13 -8.20 -25.61
N GLN A 267 -8.29 -9.03 -24.56
CA GLN A 267 -8.42 -10.50 -24.64
C GLN A 267 -9.65 -11.07 -23.88
N LYS A 268 -10.00 -12.34 -24.16
CA LYS A 268 -11.04 -13.15 -23.49
C LYS A 268 -10.39 -14.23 -22.61
N TRP A 269 -11.04 -14.62 -21.51
CA TRP A 269 -10.47 -15.50 -20.48
C TRP A 269 -11.28 -16.79 -20.29
N ASP A 270 -10.62 -17.96 -20.34
CA ASP A 270 -11.19 -19.24 -19.90
C ASP A 270 -10.86 -19.47 -18.42
N THR A 271 -11.86 -19.36 -17.56
CA THR A 271 -11.71 -19.47 -16.10
C THR A 271 -12.12 -20.85 -15.56
N GLY A 272 -12.41 -21.81 -16.44
CA GLY A 272 -12.74 -23.18 -16.04
C GLY A 272 -11.62 -23.88 -15.27
N CYS A 273 -11.96 -25.00 -14.62
CA CYS A 273 -11.01 -25.89 -13.98
C CYS A 273 -11.51 -27.33 -14.07
N ASP A 274 -10.59 -28.29 -14.16
CA ASP A 274 -10.93 -29.72 -14.20
C ASP A 274 -11.67 -30.12 -12.91
N ILE A 275 -12.79 -30.83 -13.06
CA ILE A 275 -13.67 -31.20 -11.95
C ILE A 275 -12.93 -32.08 -10.92
N ASN A 276 -12.00 -32.94 -11.34
CA ASN A 276 -11.25 -33.77 -10.41
C ASN A 276 -10.28 -32.93 -9.58
N VAL A 277 -9.69 -31.88 -10.17
CA VAL A 277 -8.89 -30.89 -9.43
C VAL A 277 -9.77 -30.17 -8.41
N LEU A 278 -10.97 -29.75 -8.79
CA LEU A 278 -11.91 -29.13 -7.86
C LEU A 278 -12.31 -30.08 -6.72
N LYS A 279 -12.55 -31.37 -7.02
CA LYS A 279 -12.84 -32.38 -5.98
C LYS A 279 -11.68 -32.55 -5.01
N TYR A 280 -10.46 -32.63 -5.54
CA TYR A 280 -9.24 -32.71 -4.75
C TYR A 280 -9.03 -31.50 -3.86
N VAL A 281 -9.16 -30.29 -4.41
CA VAL A 281 -9.07 -29.02 -3.67
C VAL A 281 -10.14 -28.93 -2.59
N GLY A 282 -11.38 -29.30 -2.90
CA GLY A 282 -12.49 -29.22 -1.95
C GLY A 282 -12.25 -30.11 -0.73
N ALA A 283 -11.76 -31.34 -0.92
CA ALA A 283 -11.37 -32.23 0.16
C ALA A 283 -10.16 -31.70 0.95
N ALA A 284 -9.13 -31.20 0.26
CA ALA A 284 -7.94 -30.62 0.89
C ALA A 284 -8.26 -29.33 1.68
N SER A 285 -9.28 -28.56 1.29
CA SER A 285 -9.65 -27.29 1.96
C SER A 285 -10.15 -27.46 3.40
N VAL A 286 -10.45 -28.69 3.81
CA VAL A 286 -10.94 -29.04 5.16
C VAL A 286 -10.15 -30.19 5.79
N SER A 287 -9.01 -30.57 5.20
CA SER A 287 -8.11 -31.54 5.79
C SER A 287 -7.33 -30.90 6.95
N THR A 288 -6.92 -31.74 7.90
CA THR A 288 -6.16 -31.31 9.07
C THR A 288 -5.05 -32.33 9.36
N PRO A 289 -3.95 -31.91 9.99
CA PRO A 289 -2.87 -32.83 10.34
C PRO A 289 -3.32 -33.81 11.44
N GLU A 290 -2.58 -34.92 11.56
CA GLU A 290 -2.81 -35.88 12.64
C GLU A 290 -2.71 -35.19 14.01
N GLY A 291 -3.66 -35.51 14.90
CA GLY A 291 -3.74 -34.91 16.24
C GLY A 291 -4.38 -33.53 16.30
N PHE A 292 -4.83 -32.95 15.17
CA PHE A 292 -5.56 -31.68 15.17
C PHE A 292 -7.04 -31.86 15.56
N ASN A 293 -7.45 -31.17 16.60
CA ASN A 293 -8.77 -31.23 17.21
C ASN A 293 -9.69 -30.13 16.64
N VAL A 294 -10.37 -30.43 15.53
CA VAL A 294 -11.41 -29.54 15.00
C VAL A 294 -12.61 -29.51 15.95
N HIS A 295 -13.15 -28.32 16.24
CA HIS A 295 -14.37 -28.17 17.03
C HIS A 295 -15.50 -29.10 16.52
N PRO A 296 -16.18 -29.89 17.37
CA PRO A 296 -17.10 -30.94 16.93
C PRO A 296 -18.22 -30.46 15.98
N HIS A 297 -18.77 -29.27 16.25
CA HIS A 297 -19.78 -28.68 15.39
C HIS A 297 -19.22 -28.32 14.01
N LEU A 298 -17.99 -27.80 13.95
CA LEU A 298 -17.36 -27.39 12.69
C LEU A 298 -16.99 -28.62 11.85
N LYS A 299 -16.46 -29.66 12.50
CA LYS A 299 -16.17 -30.94 11.85
C LYS A 299 -17.39 -31.49 11.11
N LYS A 300 -18.54 -31.54 11.78
CA LYS A 300 -19.79 -32.06 11.22
C LYS A 300 -20.41 -31.12 10.18
N MET A 301 -20.61 -29.84 10.53
CA MET A 301 -21.43 -28.93 9.74
C MET A 301 -20.67 -28.25 8.59
N HIS A 302 -19.34 -28.20 8.67
CA HIS A 302 -18.49 -27.58 7.66
C HIS A 302 -17.61 -28.61 6.93
N CYS A 303 -16.75 -29.34 7.66
CA CYS A 303 -15.77 -30.23 7.03
C CYS A 303 -16.43 -31.42 6.33
N GLU A 304 -17.22 -32.21 7.06
CA GLU A 304 -17.91 -33.39 6.53
C GLU A 304 -18.96 -32.99 5.46
N ALA A 305 -19.70 -31.90 5.70
CA ALA A 305 -20.66 -31.37 4.73
C ALA A 305 -20.00 -30.92 3.41
N ARG A 306 -18.84 -30.25 3.46
CA ARG A 306 -18.11 -29.85 2.25
C ARG A 306 -17.63 -31.08 1.47
N ILE A 307 -17.10 -32.10 2.14
CA ILE A 307 -16.67 -33.35 1.49
C ILE A 307 -17.85 -34.01 0.76
N GLN A 308 -19.02 -34.08 1.38
CA GLN A 308 -20.23 -34.64 0.78
C GLN A 308 -20.65 -33.86 -0.49
N LYS A 309 -20.78 -32.54 -0.38
CA LYS A 309 -21.18 -31.65 -1.50
C LYS A 309 -20.22 -31.77 -2.69
N VAL A 310 -18.91 -31.71 -2.42
CA VAL A 310 -17.87 -31.78 -3.44
C VAL A 310 -17.82 -33.17 -4.09
N THR A 311 -18.02 -34.24 -3.32
CA THR A 311 -18.06 -35.61 -3.85
C THR A 311 -19.25 -35.81 -4.79
N ALA A 312 -20.44 -35.39 -4.36
CA ALA A 312 -21.68 -35.44 -5.14
C ALA A 312 -21.64 -34.52 -6.36
N GLY A 313 -20.95 -33.37 -6.27
CA GLY A 313 -20.95 -32.34 -7.30
C GLY A 313 -22.21 -31.46 -7.29
N GLU A 314 -23.00 -31.52 -6.23
CA GLU A 314 -24.28 -30.83 -6.08
C GLU A 314 -24.33 -30.05 -4.75
N GLY A 315 -25.13 -28.99 -4.70
CA GLY A 315 -25.31 -28.21 -3.47
C GLY A 315 -24.06 -27.44 -3.00
N ILE A 316 -23.18 -27.05 -3.93
CA ILE A 316 -21.99 -26.24 -3.66
C ILE A 316 -22.41 -24.86 -3.18
N ASP A 317 -22.04 -24.52 -1.94
CA ASP A 317 -22.31 -23.22 -1.31
C ASP A 317 -21.17 -22.22 -1.52
N TRP A 318 -21.39 -20.99 -1.07
CA TRP A 318 -20.48 -19.85 -1.28
C TRP A 318 -19.06 -20.11 -0.74
N GLY A 319 -18.95 -20.59 0.50
CA GLY A 319 -17.66 -20.90 1.11
C GLY A 319 -16.94 -22.05 0.43
N THR A 320 -17.66 -23.05 -0.09
CA THR A 320 -17.04 -24.13 -0.87
C THR A 320 -16.54 -23.61 -2.21
N ALA A 321 -17.34 -22.84 -2.96
CA ALA A 321 -16.91 -22.27 -4.23
C ALA A 321 -15.70 -21.33 -4.09
N GLU A 322 -15.64 -20.54 -3.01
CA GLU A 322 -14.49 -19.72 -2.68
C GLU A 322 -13.22 -20.55 -2.45
N ALA A 323 -13.31 -21.60 -1.63
CA ALA A 323 -12.19 -22.51 -1.36
C ALA A 323 -11.71 -23.21 -2.65
N LEU A 324 -12.63 -23.57 -3.54
CA LEU A 324 -12.33 -24.13 -4.86
C LEU A 324 -11.59 -23.12 -5.75
N ALA A 325 -12.03 -21.86 -5.76
CA ALA A 325 -11.38 -20.81 -6.55
C ALA A 325 -9.96 -20.54 -6.04
N PHE A 326 -9.79 -20.37 -4.72
CA PHE A 326 -8.49 -20.15 -4.11
C PHE A 326 -7.57 -21.35 -4.36
N GLY A 327 -7.97 -22.56 -3.94
CA GLY A 327 -7.09 -23.72 -4.05
C GLY A 327 -6.72 -24.09 -5.49
N SER A 328 -7.61 -23.87 -6.47
CA SER A 328 -7.27 -24.06 -7.89
C SER A 328 -6.23 -23.05 -8.38
N LEU A 329 -6.30 -21.78 -7.95
CA LEU A 329 -5.28 -20.77 -8.24
C LEU A 329 -3.93 -21.11 -7.57
N LEU A 330 -3.95 -21.59 -6.33
CA LEU A 330 -2.75 -22.01 -5.59
C LEU A 330 -2.03 -23.17 -6.30
N LEU A 331 -2.77 -24.17 -6.77
CA LEU A 331 -2.22 -25.28 -7.56
C LEU A 331 -1.67 -24.85 -8.92
N GLN A 332 -2.18 -23.75 -9.48
CA GLN A 332 -1.63 -23.11 -10.69
C GLN A 332 -0.40 -22.23 -10.40
N GLY A 333 0.04 -22.14 -9.14
CA GLY A 333 1.22 -21.39 -8.71
C GLY A 333 0.97 -19.91 -8.44
N ASN A 334 -0.29 -19.48 -8.33
CA ASN A 334 -0.65 -18.11 -7.99
C ASN A 334 -0.81 -17.99 -6.47
N ASP A 335 -0.36 -16.88 -5.89
CA ASP A 335 -0.63 -16.60 -4.47
C ASP A 335 -2.04 -16.01 -4.29
N VAL A 336 -2.63 -16.26 -3.13
CA VAL A 336 -3.87 -15.59 -2.70
C VAL A 336 -3.58 -14.88 -1.38
N ARG A 337 -3.98 -13.63 -1.27
CA ARG A 337 -3.97 -12.89 0.01
C ARG A 337 -5.41 -12.48 0.32
N LEU A 338 -5.89 -12.87 1.49
CA LEU A 338 -7.20 -12.50 2.01
C LEU A 338 -7.00 -11.69 3.29
N SER A 339 -7.37 -10.42 3.24
CA SER A 339 -7.18 -9.44 4.31
C SER A 339 -8.51 -8.83 4.72
N GLY A 340 -8.69 -8.59 6.01
CA GLY A 340 -9.94 -8.06 6.56
C GLY A 340 -10.14 -8.48 8.02
N GLN A 341 -11.20 -7.96 8.62
CA GLN A 341 -11.54 -8.28 10.00
C GLN A 341 -12.16 -9.69 10.04
N ASP A 342 -11.58 -10.57 10.86
CA ASP A 342 -12.04 -11.95 11.05
C ASP A 342 -12.08 -12.84 9.80
N VAL A 343 -11.39 -12.46 8.71
CA VAL A 343 -11.50 -13.13 7.40
C VAL A 343 -11.14 -14.60 7.40
N GLY A 344 -10.28 -15.07 8.30
CA GLY A 344 -9.94 -16.50 8.43
C GLY A 344 -11.15 -17.38 8.73
N ARG A 345 -12.08 -16.90 9.58
CA ARG A 345 -13.37 -17.53 9.88
C ARG A 345 -14.49 -17.01 8.96
N ALA A 346 -14.36 -15.74 8.55
CA ALA A 346 -15.40 -14.83 8.09
C ALA A 346 -16.36 -14.36 9.19
N THR A 347 -16.90 -13.15 9.02
CA THR A 347 -17.95 -12.54 9.85
C THR A 347 -19.10 -13.52 10.09
N PHE A 348 -19.62 -14.11 9.01
CA PHE A 348 -20.78 -15.00 9.03
C PHE A 348 -20.43 -16.48 9.23
N SER A 349 -19.19 -16.79 9.63
CA SER A 349 -18.72 -18.15 9.93
C SER A 349 -18.97 -19.16 8.79
N PHE A 350 -18.81 -18.73 7.53
CA PHE A 350 -19.04 -19.59 6.36
C PHE A 350 -17.73 -20.10 5.72
N ARG A 351 -16.60 -19.41 5.96
CA ARG A 351 -15.35 -19.63 5.22
C ARG A 351 -14.46 -20.69 5.86
N HIS A 352 -14.05 -20.46 7.10
CA HIS A 352 -13.10 -21.31 7.85
C HIS A 352 -11.83 -21.69 7.05
N ALA A 353 -11.27 -20.74 6.31
CA ALA A 353 -9.99 -20.91 5.60
C ALA A 353 -8.81 -21.07 6.58
N MET A 354 -8.99 -20.59 7.81
CA MET A 354 -8.14 -20.86 8.96
C MET A 354 -8.95 -21.66 10.00
N LEU A 355 -8.44 -22.83 10.36
CA LEU A 355 -8.92 -23.66 11.46
C LEU A 355 -8.07 -23.39 12.71
N VAL A 356 -8.70 -23.47 13.88
CA VAL A 356 -8.03 -23.35 15.17
C VAL A 356 -8.21 -24.66 15.92
N ASP A 357 -7.11 -25.21 16.42
CA ASP A 357 -7.10 -26.40 17.24
C ASP A 357 -7.79 -26.14 18.58
N TYR A 358 -8.78 -26.97 18.92
CA TYR A 358 -9.63 -26.76 20.10
C TYR A 358 -8.88 -26.90 21.44
N GLU A 359 -7.73 -27.57 21.46
CA GLU A 359 -6.98 -27.83 22.69
C GLU A 359 -5.73 -26.95 22.86
N SER A 360 -5.19 -26.40 21.77
CA SER A 360 -3.89 -25.73 21.76
C SER A 360 -3.87 -24.31 21.17
N ASP A 361 -5.00 -23.83 20.62
CA ASP A 361 -5.10 -22.58 19.85
C ASP A 361 -4.19 -22.49 18.61
N LEU A 362 -3.52 -23.58 18.23
CA LEU A 362 -2.70 -23.61 17.03
C LEU A 362 -3.55 -23.45 15.78
N THR A 363 -3.09 -22.62 14.86
CA THR A 363 -3.79 -22.35 13.61
C THR A 363 -3.30 -23.24 12.48
N HIS A 364 -4.23 -23.67 11.63
CA HIS A 364 -3.96 -24.44 10.43
C HIS A 364 -4.72 -23.83 9.24
N ILE A 365 -4.04 -23.63 8.11
CA ILE A 365 -4.64 -23.17 6.85
C ILE A 365 -4.58 -24.34 5.86
N PRO A 366 -5.67 -25.12 5.70
CA PRO A 366 -5.63 -26.36 4.92
C PRO A 366 -5.19 -26.18 3.47
N LEU A 367 -5.59 -25.07 2.83
CA LEU A 367 -5.23 -24.75 1.45
C LEU A 367 -3.71 -24.51 1.24
N ASN A 368 -2.93 -24.37 2.32
CA ASN A 368 -1.46 -24.32 2.24
C ASN A 368 -0.80 -25.72 2.25
N PHE A 369 -1.59 -26.79 2.24
CA PHE A 369 -1.12 -28.18 2.30
C PHE A 369 -1.86 -29.09 1.30
N ILE A 370 -2.26 -28.55 0.14
CA ILE A 370 -2.96 -29.30 -0.91
C ILE A 370 -2.02 -30.30 -1.59
N SER A 371 -0.78 -29.90 -1.89
CA SER A 371 0.24 -30.76 -2.51
C SER A 371 1.64 -30.34 -2.06
N LYS A 372 2.59 -31.29 -2.07
CA LYS A 372 4.00 -30.99 -1.72
C LYS A 372 4.71 -30.16 -2.79
N GLU A 373 4.20 -30.20 -4.02
CA GLU A 373 4.71 -29.52 -5.19
C GLU A 373 4.13 -28.10 -5.34
N GLN A 374 3.17 -27.71 -4.48
CA GLN A 374 2.51 -26.42 -4.60
C GLN A 374 3.48 -25.25 -4.37
N THR A 375 3.34 -24.24 -5.23
CA THR A 375 4.18 -23.04 -5.20
C THR A 375 3.39 -21.78 -4.82
N GLY A 376 2.08 -21.77 -5.03
CA GLY A 376 1.18 -20.73 -4.55
C GLY A 376 0.75 -20.98 -3.10
N TYR A 377 0.63 -19.90 -2.32
CA TYR A 377 0.18 -19.97 -0.93
C TYR A 377 -0.92 -18.94 -0.64
N LEU A 378 -1.80 -19.30 0.30
CA LEU A 378 -2.83 -18.44 0.87
C LEU A 378 -2.30 -17.76 2.14
N GLU A 379 -2.22 -16.43 2.12
CA GLU A 379 -1.99 -15.62 3.31
C GLU A 379 -3.33 -15.11 3.84
N ILE A 380 -3.72 -15.58 5.03
CA ILE A 380 -4.87 -15.05 5.79
C ILE A 380 -4.36 -13.94 6.70
N ALA A 381 -4.68 -12.69 6.34
CA ALA A 381 -4.31 -11.50 7.08
C ALA A 381 -5.53 -11.00 7.89
N ASN A 382 -5.85 -11.69 8.99
CA ASN A 382 -6.77 -11.15 9.99
C ASN A 382 -6.18 -9.83 10.50
N ASN A 383 -6.86 -8.73 10.22
CA ASN A 383 -6.30 -7.40 10.41
C ASN A 383 -6.71 -6.77 11.75
N ILE A 384 -6.14 -5.61 12.05
CA ILE A 384 -6.61 -4.73 13.11
C ILE A 384 -7.94 -4.08 12.70
N LEU A 385 -8.68 -3.51 13.67
CA LEU A 385 -9.92 -2.77 13.41
C LEU A 385 -9.62 -1.41 12.74
N SER A 386 -9.25 -1.45 11.46
CA SER A 386 -9.01 -0.31 10.58
C SER A 386 -9.42 -0.67 9.16
N GLU A 387 -10.11 0.26 8.50
CA GLU A 387 -10.47 0.15 7.09
C GLU A 387 -9.53 0.99 6.22
N GLU A 388 -9.22 2.23 6.62
CA GLU A 388 -8.47 3.17 5.78
C GLU A 388 -7.04 2.71 5.51
N ALA A 389 -6.24 2.48 6.56
CA ALA A 389 -4.88 2.00 6.38
C ALA A 389 -4.83 0.57 5.83
N VAL A 390 -5.73 -0.33 6.23
CA VAL A 390 -5.71 -1.69 5.70
C VAL A 390 -6.05 -1.71 4.21
N LEU A 391 -7.09 -1.01 3.76
CA LEU A 391 -7.41 -0.97 2.32
C LEU A 391 -6.29 -0.31 1.51
N GLY A 392 -5.69 0.76 2.04
CA GLY A 392 -4.49 1.37 1.43
C GLY A 392 -3.33 0.38 1.32
N TYR A 393 -3.10 -0.41 2.37
CA TYR A 393 -2.08 -1.46 2.39
C TYR A 393 -2.34 -2.53 1.33
N GLU A 394 -3.58 -3.03 1.24
CA GLU A 394 -3.93 -4.06 0.26
C GLU A 394 -3.87 -3.54 -1.18
N PHE A 395 -4.22 -2.27 -1.41
CA PHE A 395 -3.99 -1.61 -2.68
C PHE A 395 -2.50 -1.56 -3.01
N GLY A 396 -1.64 -1.19 -2.06
CA GLY A 396 -0.18 -1.21 -2.26
C GLY A 396 0.36 -2.61 -2.55
N TYR A 397 -0.18 -3.63 -1.86
CA TYR A 397 0.24 -5.01 -2.02
C TYR A 397 -0.09 -5.55 -3.42
N SER A 398 -1.25 -5.18 -3.99
CA SER A 398 -1.70 -5.64 -5.31
C SER A 398 -0.86 -5.09 -6.46
N LEU A 399 -0.10 -4.01 -6.27
CA LEU A 399 0.69 -3.36 -7.33
C LEU A 399 1.93 -4.16 -7.76
N ASP A 400 2.38 -5.11 -6.93
CA ASP A 400 3.71 -5.67 -7.07
C ASP A 400 3.79 -6.86 -8.05
N HIS A 401 2.76 -7.70 -8.10
CA HIS A 401 2.81 -8.93 -8.89
C HIS A 401 1.43 -9.30 -9.46
N PRO A 402 1.29 -9.40 -10.79
CA PRO A 402 -0.01 -9.57 -11.46
C PRO A 402 -0.64 -10.94 -11.22
N ARG A 403 0.17 -11.96 -10.87
CA ARG A 403 -0.31 -13.32 -10.59
C ARG A 403 -0.61 -13.56 -9.10
N ARG A 404 -1.22 -12.57 -8.44
CA ARG A 404 -1.66 -12.67 -7.04
C ARG A 404 -3.10 -12.21 -6.94
N LEU A 405 -3.96 -13.08 -6.42
CA LEU A 405 -5.30 -12.66 -6.05
C LEU A 405 -5.22 -11.93 -4.70
N CYS A 406 -5.40 -10.61 -4.73
CA CYS A 406 -5.45 -9.80 -3.52
C CYS A 406 -6.91 -9.50 -3.20
N VAL A 407 -7.36 -9.85 -2.00
CA VAL A 407 -8.74 -9.68 -1.55
C VAL A 407 -8.75 -8.89 -0.26
N TRP A 408 -9.51 -7.81 -0.24
CA TRP A 408 -9.89 -7.11 0.99
C TRP A 408 -11.38 -7.31 1.25
N GLU A 409 -11.75 -7.76 2.45
CA GLU A 409 -13.13 -7.97 2.87
C GLU A 409 -13.49 -7.03 4.02
N ALA A 410 -14.54 -6.24 3.82
CA ALA A 410 -15.16 -5.47 4.89
C ALA A 410 -16.02 -6.42 5.76
N GLN A 411 -16.09 -6.16 7.07
CA GLN A 411 -16.91 -6.99 7.96
C GLN A 411 -18.40 -6.97 7.54
N PHE A 412 -18.90 -5.77 7.23
CA PHE A 412 -20.10 -5.49 6.45
C PHE A 412 -19.74 -4.45 5.38
N GLY A 413 -20.41 -4.48 4.23
CA GLY A 413 -20.10 -3.57 3.13
C GLY A 413 -20.26 -2.10 3.50
N ASP A 414 -21.15 -1.79 4.45
CA ASP A 414 -21.43 -0.44 4.96
C ASP A 414 -20.18 0.27 5.50
N PHE A 415 -19.22 -0.49 6.05
CA PHE A 415 -18.00 0.05 6.69
C PHE A 415 -16.90 0.47 5.71
N CYS A 416 -17.04 0.17 4.41
CA CYS A 416 -16.03 0.57 3.42
C CYS A 416 -15.85 2.09 3.30
N ASN A 417 -16.83 2.87 3.78
CA ASN A 417 -16.78 4.33 3.81
C ASN A 417 -15.67 4.89 4.72
N GLY A 418 -15.18 4.14 5.69
CA GLY A 418 -13.99 4.52 6.47
C GLY A 418 -12.75 4.65 5.60
N ALA A 419 -12.69 3.92 4.47
CA ALA A 419 -11.58 3.94 3.52
C ALA A 419 -11.90 4.73 2.23
N GLN A 420 -12.84 5.68 2.29
CA GLN A 420 -13.31 6.40 1.09
C GLN A 420 -12.18 7.13 0.35
N ILE A 421 -11.19 7.69 1.06
CA ILE A 421 -10.03 8.32 0.43
C ILE A 421 -9.28 7.31 -0.44
N ILE A 422 -9.10 6.07 0.03
CA ILE A 422 -8.43 5.02 -0.75
C ILE A 422 -9.26 4.63 -1.97
N ILE A 423 -10.58 4.49 -1.81
CA ILE A 423 -11.51 4.17 -2.89
C ILE A 423 -11.47 5.26 -3.98
N ASP A 424 -11.62 6.52 -3.58
CA ASP A 424 -11.73 7.64 -4.49
C ASP A 424 -10.42 7.94 -5.20
N THR A 425 -9.30 7.89 -4.48
CA THR A 425 -8.06 8.45 -4.98
C THR A 425 -7.05 7.42 -5.50
N PHE A 426 -7.16 6.16 -5.05
CA PHE A 426 -6.31 5.08 -5.53
C PHE A 426 -7.12 4.11 -6.38
N LEU A 427 -8.14 3.46 -5.83
CA LEU A 427 -8.85 2.39 -6.55
C LEU A 427 -9.55 2.88 -7.82
N SER A 428 -10.27 4.00 -7.75
CA SER A 428 -11.01 4.51 -8.92
C SER A 428 -10.12 5.15 -9.98
N GLY A 429 -8.92 5.61 -9.61
CA GLY A 429 -8.18 6.59 -10.40
C GLY A 429 -6.71 6.27 -10.67
N ALA A 430 -6.11 5.27 -10.02
CA ALA A 430 -4.67 5.01 -10.16
C ALA A 430 -4.26 4.60 -11.56
N GLU A 431 -5.09 3.82 -12.27
CA GLU A 431 -4.81 3.43 -13.65
C GLU A 431 -4.85 4.65 -14.57
N SER A 432 -5.91 5.46 -14.49
CA SER A 432 -6.06 6.67 -15.31
C SER A 432 -4.99 7.74 -15.00
N LYS A 433 -4.70 8.00 -13.72
CA LYS A 433 -3.77 9.06 -13.30
C LYS A 433 -2.31 8.67 -13.45
N TRP A 434 -1.97 7.41 -13.15
CA TRP A 434 -0.59 6.97 -12.94
C TRP A 434 -0.22 5.70 -13.72
N LEU A 435 -1.10 5.21 -14.61
CA LEU A 435 -0.92 3.96 -15.37
C LEU A 435 -0.62 2.76 -14.46
N THR A 436 -1.17 2.80 -13.24
CA THR A 436 -0.94 1.80 -12.21
C THR A 436 -2.13 0.86 -12.13
N GLN A 437 -1.94 -0.37 -12.59
CA GLN A 437 -2.96 -1.41 -12.54
C GLN A 437 -3.01 -2.09 -11.18
N SER A 438 -4.22 -2.48 -10.75
CA SER A 438 -4.45 -3.21 -9.51
C SER A 438 -5.52 -4.28 -9.75
N GLY A 439 -5.21 -5.53 -9.41
CA GLY A 439 -6.17 -6.64 -9.39
C GLY A 439 -6.89 -6.81 -8.05
N LEU A 440 -6.89 -5.79 -7.19
CA LEU A 440 -7.50 -5.88 -5.85
C LEU A 440 -9.01 -6.14 -5.96
N THR A 441 -9.47 -7.17 -5.26
CA THR A 441 -10.90 -7.53 -5.16
C THR A 441 -11.46 -7.07 -3.82
N LEU A 442 -12.52 -6.27 -3.86
CA LEU A 442 -13.24 -5.84 -2.66
C LEU A 442 -14.46 -6.75 -2.46
N LEU A 443 -14.53 -7.40 -1.29
CA LEU A 443 -15.72 -8.13 -0.85
C LEU A 443 -16.49 -7.28 0.14
N LEU A 444 -17.70 -6.86 -0.26
CA LEU A 444 -18.55 -5.98 0.52
C LEU A 444 -19.89 -6.67 0.78
N PRO A 445 -20.07 -7.32 1.94
CA PRO A 445 -21.35 -7.95 2.29
C PRO A 445 -22.52 -6.96 2.17
N HIS A 446 -23.58 -7.37 1.48
CA HIS A 446 -24.70 -6.52 1.09
C HIS A 446 -26.01 -7.32 1.16
N GLY A 447 -27.06 -6.74 1.74
CA GLY A 447 -28.37 -7.38 1.86
C GLY A 447 -29.32 -6.61 2.77
N PHE A 448 -30.54 -6.32 2.30
CA PHE A 448 -31.57 -5.65 3.10
C PHE A 448 -32.34 -6.65 3.97
N ASP A 449 -31.64 -7.25 4.93
CA ASP A 449 -32.15 -8.37 5.75
C ASP A 449 -32.76 -7.92 7.10
N GLY A 450 -33.05 -6.62 7.25
CA GLY A 450 -33.64 -6.05 8.46
C GLY A 450 -32.64 -5.73 9.58
N ALA A 451 -31.33 -5.75 9.30
CA ALA A 451 -30.26 -5.51 10.27
C ALA A 451 -29.97 -4.01 10.57
N GLY A 452 -30.70 -3.09 9.93
CA GLY A 452 -30.55 -1.65 10.14
C GLY A 452 -29.58 -0.97 9.15
N PRO A 453 -29.42 0.36 9.25
CA PRO A 453 -28.79 1.17 8.20
C PRO A 453 -27.27 1.00 8.05
N GLU A 454 -26.58 0.44 9.04
CA GLU A 454 -25.13 0.17 9.02
C GLU A 454 -24.78 -1.32 8.75
N HIS A 455 -25.76 -2.14 8.38
CA HIS A 455 -25.57 -3.58 8.12
C HIS A 455 -26.42 -4.06 6.93
N SER A 456 -26.70 -3.16 5.97
CA SER A 456 -27.60 -3.48 4.86
C SER A 456 -27.00 -3.21 3.49
N SER A 457 -26.15 -2.19 3.36
CA SER A 457 -25.74 -1.68 2.06
C SER A 457 -24.26 -1.38 1.96
N CYS A 458 -23.59 -2.09 1.06
CA CYS A 458 -22.29 -1.70 0.52
C CYS A 458 -22.28 -0.39 -0.30
N ARG A 459 -23.42 0.31 -0.43
CA ARG A 459 -23.55 1.54 -1.21
C ARG A 459 -23.09 1.38 -2.66
N ILE A 460 -23.54 0.30 -3.30
CA ILE A 460 -23.14 -0.06 -4.68
C ILE A 460 -23.37 1.08 -5.68
N GLU A 461 -24.37 1.94 -5.44
CA GLU A 461 -24.65 3.14 -6.23
C GLU A 461 -23.46 4.12 -6.26
N ARG A 462 -22.67 4.20 -5.18
CA ARG A 462 -21.48 5.04 -5.11
C ARG A 462 -20.36 4.48 -5.98
N PHE A 463 -20.14 3.16 -5.93
CA PHE A 463 -19.17 2.52 -6.80
C PHE A 463 -19.55 2.64 -8.27
N LEU A 464 -20.83 2.48 -8.61
CA LEU A 464 -21.34 2.69 -9.97
C LEU A 464 -21.14 4.14 -10.43
N THR A 465 -21.31 5.12 -9.54
CA THR A 465 -21.04 6.54 -9.84
C THR A 465 -19.56 6.83 -10.05
N LEU A 466 -18.67 6.10 -9.38
CA LEU A 466 -17.21 6.21 -9.55
C LEU A 466 -16.69 5.47 -10.79
N CYS A 467 -17.50 4.61 -11.41
CA CYS A 467 -17.15 3.99 -12.68
C CYS A 467 -17.09 5.03 -13.79
N ASN A 468 -16.09 4.95 -14.66
CA ASN A 468 -16.02 5.71 -15.90
C ASN A 468 -16.90 5.13 -17.02
N SER A 469 -17.96 4.39 -16.67
CA SER A 469 -18.98 3.89 -17.61
C SER A 469 -19.69 5.06 -18.27
N ARG A 470 -20.03 4.90 -19.55
CA ARG A 470 -20.69 5.94 -20.35
C ARG A 470 -22.11 5.52 -20.72
N GLU A 471 -23.09 6.33 -20.32
CA GLU A 471 -24.51 6.10 -20.66
C GLU A 471 -24.78 6.11 -22.17
N ASP A 472 -23.95 6.82 -22.95
CA ASP A 472 -24.12 7.05 -24.38
C ASP A 472 -23.29 6.09 -25.27
N GLN A 473 -22.53 5.17 -24.69
CA GLN A 473 -21.61 4.30 -25.43
C GLN A 473 -22.28 3.01 -25.95
N ILE A 474 -21.91 2.58 -27.18
CA ILE A 474 -22.34 1.31 -27.77
C ILE A 474 -21.13 0.59 -28.37
N PRO A 475 -20.77 -0.63 -27.92
CA PRO A 475 -21.39 -1.37 -26.81
C PRO A 475 -21.19 -0.65 -25.46
N VAL A 476 -22.08 -0.95 -24.51
CA VAL A 476 -22.24 -0.21 -23.24
C VAL A 476 -20.91 0.06 -22.55
N ASP A 477 -20.02 -0.94 -22.43
CA ASP A 477 -18.67 -0.77 -21.86
C ASP A 477 -17.67 -1.81 -22.41
N GLY A 478 -16.38 -1.63 -22.13
CA GLY A 478 -15.28 -2.54 -22.46
C GLY A 478 -14.41 -2.89 -21.24
N GLU A 479 -13.27 -3.56 -21.45
CA GLU A 479 -12.33 -3.91 -20.36
C GLU A 479 -11.51 -2.72 -19.85
N ASN A 480 -11.66 -1.54 -20.44
CA ASN A 480 -11.02 -0.28 -20.06
C ASN A 480 -11.80 0.53 -19.00
N VAL A 481 -12.83 -0.07 -18.40
CA VAL A 481 -13.50 0.52 -17.23
C VAL A 481 -12.61 0.42 -15.99
N ASN A 482 -12.58 1.47 -15.18
CA ASN A 482 -11.74 1.55 -13.98
C ASN A 482 -12.17 0.58 -12.87
N PHE A 483 -13.45 0.20 -12.83
CA PHE A 483 -13.97 -0.81 -11.91
C PHE A 483 -14.77 -1.88 -12.64
N ARG A 484 -14.62 -3.12 -12.18
CA ARG A 484 -15.52 -4.23 -12.51
C ARG A 484 -16.42 -4.48 -11.30
N ILE A 485 -17.69 -4.08 -11.40
CA ILE A 485 -18.67 -4.21 -10.32
C ILE A 485 -19.58 -5.39 -10.61
N ALA A 486 -19.74 -6.30 -9.64
CA ALA A 486 -20.61 -7.45 -9.75
C ALA A 486 -21.42 -7.66 -8.47
N ASN A 487 -22.69 -8.06 -8.63
CA ASN A 487 -23.53 -8.58 -7.56
C ASN A 487 -23.88 -10.04 -7.89
N PRO A 488 -22.94 -10.99 -7.71
CA PRO A 488 -23.15 -12.39 -8.06
C PRO A 488 -24.28 -12.99 -7.22
N THR A 489 -25.07 -13.89 -7.81
CA THR A 489 -26.20 -14.56 -7.14
C THR A 489 -26.03 -16.08 -7.03
N THR A 490 -24.93 -16.62 -7.56
CA THR A 490 -24.60 -18.05 -7.47
C THR A 490 -23.15 -18.25 -7.07
N SER A 491 -22.88 -19.35 -6.38
CA SER A 491 -21.53 -19.71 -5.95
C SER A 491 -20.59 -19.96 -7.14
N ALA A 492 -21.11 -20.46 -8.28
CA ALA A 492 -20.34 -20.62 -9.51
C ALA A 492 -19.90 -19.27 -10.11
N GLN A 493 -20.79 -18.27 -10.14
CA GLN A 493 -20.44 -16.92 -10.60
C GLN A 493 -19.31 -16.34 -9.73
N TYR A 494 -19.39 -16.51 -8.41
CA TYR A 494 -18.33 -16.06 -7.51
C TYR A 494 -16.99 -16.76 -7.77
N PHE A 495 -17.00 -18.09 -7.95
CA PHE A 495 -15.81 -18.85 -8.33
C PHE A 495 -15.13 -18.31 -9.59
N HIS A 496 -15.92 -18.06 -10.64
CA HIS A 496 -15.39 -17.55 -11.91
C HIS A 496 -14.86 -16.11 -11.79
N LEU A 497 -15.54 -15.24 -11.03
CA LEU A 497 -15.09 -13.87 -10.80
C LEU A 497 -13.72 -13.84 -10.10
N LEU A 498 -13.52 -14.66 -9.06
CA LEU A 498 -12.24 -14.73 -8.35
C LEU A 498 -11.10 -15.20 -9.28
N ARG A 499 -11.35 -16.21 -10.12
CA ARG A 499 -10.36 -16.73 -11.07
C ARG A 499 -10.06 -15.75 -12.21
N LYS A 500 -11.08 -15.02 -12.71
CA LYS A 500 -10.92 -14.00 -13.78
C LYS A 500 -9.91 -12.92 -13.40
N GLN A 501 -9.72 -12.63 -12.11
CA GLN A 501 -8.81 -11.56 -11.69
C GLN A 501 -7.33 -11.91 -11.83
N VAL A 502 -6.99 -13.20 -12.02
CA VAL A 502 -5.60 -13.67 -12.07
C VAL A 502 -5.26 -14.32 -13.41
N LEU A 503 -6.20 -15.06 -13.99
CA LEU A 503 -6.00 -15.84 -15.21
C LEU A 503 -5.94 -15.00 -16.47
#